data_AF-A0A1B6D3P9-F1
#
_entry.id   AF-A0A1B6D3P9-F1
#
_cell.length_a   1.000
_cell.length_b   1.000
_cell.length_c   1.000
_cell.angle_alpha   90.00
_cell.angle_beta   90.00
_cell.angle_gamma   90.00
#
_symmetry.space_group_name_H-M   'P 1'
#
loop_
_entity.id
_entity.type
_entity.pdbx_description
1 polymer ?
#
loop_
_entity_poly.entity_id
_entity_poly.type
_entity_poly.pdbx_seq_one_letter_code
_entity_poly.pdbx_strand_id
1 'polypeptide(L)'
;MGKTPPDPLYTIKSNMASIHSILLRIADNKELIYASTENGKVHIWNLKTCREINIINIGSQPCLSVNYFNSNFITQEKCGNIKIWSEVENSCWILQVIVPLTYVGFCKFCLGPDSIICPEENSAVTIRSLKGDILEKNSFDKTKNNGNIMFLKYENILSEDFIFILFESGTLKVWKRGSAEVSELKLTDDCPMALDFDGQSRGIIGTSGSNLIEFYFIDKAKLSAGKSVPITNPGVSCVKIRPDKRIFIAGCWDGRLRFFSMKTLKLLAVLDQHQSCIQDVVFSISPVTSLKCKYLCVAGGQDKKITLWNLFD
;
A
#
# COMPACT_ATOMS: atom_id res chain seq x y z
N MET A 1 -0.55 16.74 31.31
CA MET A 1 0.18 15.48 31.12
C MET A 1 -0.37 14.81 29.88
N GLY A 2 0.46 14.54 28.87
CA GLY A 2 0.01 13.85 27.66
C GLY A 2 -0.45 12.44 28.02
N LYS A 3 -1.61 12.02 27.52
CA LYS A 3 -2.04 10.62 27.64
C LYS A 3 -0.97 9.75 27.01
N THR A 4 -0.53 8.72 27.73
CA THR A 4 0.34 7.69 27.17
C THR A 4 -0.32 7.08 25.94
N PRO A 5 0.47 6.71 24.91
CA PRO A 5 -0.08 5.98 23.77
C PRO A 5 -0.81 4.73 24.30
N PRO A 6 -2.00 4.39 23.76
CA PRO A 6 -2.67 3.16 24.13
C PRO A 6 -1.84 1.95 23.69
N ASP A 7 -2.05 0.82 24.35
CA ASP A 7 -1.49 -0.46 23.93
C ASP A 7 -2.22 -0.99 22.67
N PRO A 8 -1.55 -1.81 21.85
CA PRO A 8 -2.21 -2.46 20.72
C PRO A 8 -3.29 -3.42 21.22
N LEU A 9 -4.37 -3.57 20.45
CA LEU A 9 -5.39 -4.60 20.70
C LEU A 9 -4.76 -5.99 20.72
N TYR A 10 -3.81 -6.22 19.81
CA TYR A 10 -3.07 -7.46 19.72
C TYR A 10 -1.72 -7.24 19.04
N THR A 11 -0.72 -8.02 19.43
CA THR A 11 0.57 -8.10 18.74
C THR A 11 0.85 -9.54 18.35
N ILE A 12 0.91 -9.80 17.04
CA ILE A 12 1.31 -11.10 16.51
C ILE A 12 2.83 -11.14 16.50
N LYS A 13 3.39 -12.09 17.26
CA LYS A 13 4.80 -12.45 17.26
C LYS A 13 4.90 -13.93 16.89
N SER A 14 5.45 -14.23 15.73
CA SER A 14 5.67 -15.60 15.26
C SER A 14 7.05 -15.72 14.62
N ASN A 15 7.40 -16.91 14.13
CA ASN A 15 8.65 -17.14 13.42
C ASN A 15 8.60 -16.65 11.96
N MET A 16 8.07 -15.44 11.74
CA MET A 16 8.02 -14.77 10.44
C MET A 16 9.36 -14.09 10.12
N ALA A 17 9.66 -13.95 8.82
CA ALA A 17 10.68 -13.02 8.37
C ALA A 17 10.14 -11.57 8.34
N SER A 18 10.98 -10.60 7.99
CA SER A 18 10.59 -9.20 7.86
C SER A 18 9.38 -9.05 6.94
N ILE A 19 8.40 -8.25 7.35
CA ILE A 19 7.14 -8.08 6.61
C ILE A 19 7.32 -7.03 5.53
N HIS A 20 6.73 -7.26 4.34
CA HIS A 20 6.75 -6.32 3.22
C HIS A 20 5.37 -5.75 2.90
N SER A 21 4.33 -6.57 3.03
CA SER A 21 2.97 -6.13 2.76
C SER A 21 1.94 -6.87 3.60
N ILE A 22 0.85 -6.17 3.91
CA ILE A 22 -0.28 -6.68 4.66
C ILE A 22 -1.55 -6.53 3.82
N LEU A 23 -2.36 -7.57 3.82
CA LEU A 23 -3.72 -7.56 3.27
C LEU A 23 -4.70 -7.99 4.36
N LEU A 24 -5.76 -7.21 4.53
CA LEU A 24 -6.93 -7.56 5.34
C LEU A 24 -8.04 -8.10 4.44
N ARG A 25 -8.49 -9.32 4.71
CA ARG A 25 -9.68 -9.91 4.07
C ARG A 25 -10.79 -10.04 5.10
N ILE A 26 -11.73 -9.08 5.05
CA ILE A 26 -12.94 -9.05 5.87
C ILE A 26 -14.14 -9.24 4.93
N ALA A 27 -14.44 -10.49 4.60
CA ALA A 27 -15.49 -10.87 3.65
C ALA A 27 -15.88 -12.34 3.87
N ASP A 28 -17.07 -12.74 3.43
CA ASP A 28 -17.50 -14.15 3.42
C ASP A 28 -17.40 -14.84 4.80
N ASN A 29 -17.71 -14.12 5.89
CA ASN A 29 -17.49 -14.55 7.28
C ASN A 29 -16.03 -14.86 7.68
N LYS A 30 -15.07 -14.60 6.79
CA LYS A 30 -13.63 -14.68 7.02
C LYS A 30 -13.11 -13.32 7.48
N GLU A 31 -12.29 -13.35 8.52
CA GLU A 31 -11.57 -12.19 9.03
C GLU A 31 -10.09 -12.58 9.12
N LEU A 32 -9.35 -12.32 8.05
CA LEU A 32 -7.99 -12.82 7.87
C LEU A 32 -6.98 -11.69 7.65
N ILE A 33 -5.78 -11.89 8.16
CA ILE A 33 -4.59 -11.11 7.78
C ILE A 33 -3.69 -12.00 6.93
N TYR A 34 -3.26 -11.47 5.78
CA TYR A 34 -2.19 -12.03 4.98
C TYR A 34 -0.97 -11.13 5.16
N ALA A 35 0.17 -11.71 5.51
CA ALA A 35 1.43 -10.99 5.68
C ALA A 35 2.50 -11.59 4.77
N SER A 36 2.94 -10.82 3.76
CA SER A 36 4.02 -11.22 2.87
C SER A 36 5.38 -10.85 3.48
N THR A 37 6.38 -11.70 3.25
CA THR A 37 7.65 -11.62 3.98
C THR A 37 8.88 -11.70 3.08
N GLU A 38 10.03 -11.29 3.64
CA GLU A 38 11.34 -11.23 2.97
C GLU A 38 11.80 -12.59 2.42
N ASN A 39 11.41 -13.71 3.04
CA ASN A 39 11.83 -15.05 2.62
C ASN A 39 10.85 -15.70 1.61
N GLY A 40 10.03 -14.89 0.94
CA GLY A 40 9.13 -15.37 -0.12
C GLY A 40 7.93 -16.15 0.38
N LYS A 41 7.50 -15.92 1.63
CA LYS A 41 6.32 -16.57 2.21
C LYS A 41 5.19 -15.57 2.46
N VAL A 42 3.96 -16.08 2.40
CA VAL A 42 2.78 -15.36 2.90
C VAL A 42 2.15 -16.15 4.04
N HIS A 43 2.11 -15.52 5.21
CA HIS A 43 1.51 -16.06 6.42
C HIS A 43 0.06 -15.62 6.52
N ILE A 44 -0.85 -16.55 6.82
CA ILE A 44 -2.29 -16.28 6.92
C ILE A 44 -2.73 -16.48 8.36
N TRP A 45 -3.29 -15.42 8.95
CA TRP A 45 -3.76 -15.39 10.32
C TRP A 45 -5.26 -15.21 10.38
N ASN A 46 -5.92 -15.94 11.26
CA ASN A 46 -7.34 -15.75 11.56
C ASN A 46 -7.49 -14.77 12.73
N LEU A 47 -8.18 -13.65 12.49
CA LEU A 47 -8.39 -12.60 13.49
C LEU A 47 -9.24 -13.06 14.68
N LYS A 48 -10.17 -13.99 14.47
CA LYS A 48 -11.08 -14.50 15.50
C LYS A 48 -10.35 -15.38 16.52
N THR A 49 -9.42 -16.21 16.04
CA THR A 49 -8.68 -17.16 16.88
C THR A 49 -7.28 -16.67 17.24
N CYS A 50 -6.82 -15.61 16.58
CA CYS A 50 -5.45 -15.08 16.64
C CYS A 50 -4.37 -16.14 16.34
N ARG A 51 -4.70 -17.14 15.51
CA ARG A 51 -3.81 -18.23 15.13
C ARG A 51 -3.44 -18.16 13.65
N GLU A 52 -2.22 -18.58 13.35
CA GLU A 52 -1.77 -18.85 11.99
C GLU A 52 -2.49 -20.10 11.48
N ILE A 53 -3.14 -19.96 10.32
CA ILE A 53 -3.92 -21.05 9.71
C ILE A 53 -3.21 -21.66 8.51
N ASN A 54 -2.33 -20.91 7.84
CA ASN A 54 -1.59 -21.40 6.67
C ASN A 54 -0.34 -20.55 6.41
N ILE A 55 0.63 -21.15 5.71
CA ILE A 55 1.80 -20.48 5.16
C ILE A 55 1.93 -20.90 3.70
N ILE A 56 1.88 -19.93 2.79
CA ILE A 56 2.07 -20.18 1.36
C ILE A 56 3.51 -19.85 1.00
N ASN A 57 4.18 -20.80 0.34
CA ASN A 57 5.49 -20.56 -0.25
C ASN A 57 5.32 -19.93 -1.65
N ILE A 58 5.62 -18.64 -1.78
CA ILE A 58 5.50 -17.91 -3.05
C ILE A 58 6.72 -18.19 -3.92
N GLY A 59 7.91 -18.20 -3.34
CA GLY A 59 9.16 -18.44 -4.04
C GLY A 59 10.38 -18.20 -3.15
N SER A 60 11.57 -18.11 -3.75
CA SER A 60 12.83 -17.87 -3.03
C SER A 60 13.17 -16.40 -2.87
N GLN A 61 12.41 -15.49 -3.52
CA GLN A 61 12.63 -14.05 -3.49
C GLN A 61 11.66 -13.35 -2.52
N PRO A 62 11.98 -12.12 -2.06
CA PRO A 62 11.08 -11.36 -1.21
C PRO A 62 9.72 -11.13 -1.86
N CYS A 63 8.64 -11.39 -1.10
CA CYS A 63 7.28 -11.15 -1.57
C CYS A 63 6.86 -9.72 -1.21
N LEU A 64 7.00 -8.79 -2.16
CA LEU A 64 6.81 -7.35 -1.97
C LEU A 64 5.36 -6.94 -1.73
N SER A 65 4.41 -7.63 -2.36
CA SER A 65 3.01 -7.23 -2.36
C SER A 65 2.11 -8.45 -2.30
N VAL A 66 1.01 -8.32 -1.54
CA VAL A 66 -0.05 -9.32 -1.44
C VAL A 66 -1.40 -8.63 -1.58
N ASN A 67 -2.24 -9.13 -2.48
CA ASN A 67 -3.56 -8.58 -2.77
C ASN A 67 -4.58 -9.70 -2.99
N TYR A 68 -5.86 -9.33 -2.94
CA TYR A 68 -6.96 -10.23 -3.25
C TYR A 68 -7.97 -9.52 -4.14
N PHE A 69 -8.34 -10.17 -5.24
CA PHE A 69 -9.19 -9.59 -6.27
C PHE A 69 -9.89 -10.67 -7.10
N ASN A 70 -11.18 -10.52 -7.37
CA ASN A 70 -12.00 -11.47 -8.13
C ASN A 70 -11.79 -12.94 -7.73
N SER A 71 -11.82 -13.21 -6.41
CA SER A 71 -11.56 -14.54 -5.83
C SER A 71 -10.15 -15.11 -6.04
N ASN A 72 -9.23 -14.29 -6.55
CA ASN A 72 -7.84 -14.64 -6.70
C ASN A 72 -7.00 -13.98 -5.63
N PHE A 73 -6.07 -14.75 -5.09
CA PHE A 73 -4.94 -14.24 -4.33
C PHE A 73 -3.83 -13.87 -5.31
N ILE A 74 -3.21 -12.70 -5.14
CA ILE A 74 -2.22 -12.17 -6.09
C ILE A 74 -1.00 -11.70 -5.33
N THR A 75 0.18 -12.15 -5.74
CA THR A 75 1.46 -11.86 -5.06
C THR A 75 2.51 -11.36 -6.04
N GLN A 76 3.39 -10.45 -5.59
CA GLN A 76 4.52 -9.94 -6.37
C GLN A 76 5.84 -10.28 -5.69
N GLU A 77 6.75 -10.92 -6.43
CA GLU A 77 8.14 -11.10 -6.01
C GLU A 77 9.03 -9.93 -6.44
N LYS A 78 10.04 -9.56 -5.64
CA LYS A 78 10.89 -8.37 -5.85
C LYS A 78 11.62 -8.30 -7.18
N CYS A 79 12.09 -9.45 -7.67
CA CYS A 79 12.88 -9.57 -8.89
C CYS A 79 12.23 -10.56 -9.87
N GLY A 80 10.89 -10.64 -9.85
CA GLY A 80 10.22 -11.76 -10.49
C GLY A 80 8.83 -11.45 -10.98
N ASN A 81 7.93 -12.39 -10.73
CA ASN A 81 6.64 -12.46 -11.38
C ASN A 81 5.53 -11.95 -10.46
N ILE A 82 4.45 -11.49 -11.07
CA ILE A 82 3.15 -11.50 -10.39
C ILE A 82 2.58 -12.91 -10.53
N LYS A 83 2.22 -13.51 -9.41
CA LYS A 83 1.60 -14.84 -9.35
C LYS A 83 0.15 -14.69 -8.94
N ILE A 84 -0.73 -15.34 -9.67
CA ILE A 84 -2.17 -15.34 -9.44
C ILE A 84 -2.57 -16.76 -9.05
N TRP A 85 -3.29 -16.85 -7.95
CA TRP A 85 -3.62 -18.10 -7.29
C TRP A 85 -5.13 -18.19 -7.08
N SER A 86 -5.69 -19.38 -7.25
CA SER A 86 -7.10 -19.66 -6.98
C SER A 86 -7.27 -20.39 -5.65
N GLU A 87 -8.31 -20.07 -4.91
CA GLU A 87 -8.67 -20.78 -3.68
C GLU A 87 -9.26 -22.14 -4.05
N VAL A 88 -8.75 -23.23 -3.46
CA VAL A 88 -9.37 -24.56 -3.57
C VAL A 88 -10.35 -24.74 -2.43
N GLU A 89 -9.86 -24.64 -1.19
CA GLU A 89 -10.67 -24.79 0.02
C GLU A 89 -9.98 -24.08 1.20
N ASN A 90 -10.74 -23.40 2.07
CA ASN A 90 -10.28 -22.92 3.38
C ASN A 90 -8.91 -22.20 3.40
N SER A 91 -8.69 -21.26 2.48
CA SER A 91 -7.43 -20.53 2.33
C SER A 91 -6.22 -21.40 1.92
N CYS A 92 -6.48 -22.54 1.27
CA CYS A 92 -5.51 -23.28 0.48
C CYS A 92 -5.54 -22.76 -0.97
N TRP A 93 -4.36 -22.41 -1.49
CA TRP A 93 -4.22 -21.72 -2.77
C TRP A 93 -3.34 -22.53 -3.71
N ILE A 94 -3.75 -22.58 -4.98
CA ILE A 94 -2.98 -23.21 -6.05
C ILE A 94 -2.59 -22.16 -7.10
N LEU A 95 -1.37 -22.24 -7.59
CA LEU A 95 -0.85 -21.31 -8.59
C LEU A 95 -1.54 -21.55 -9.93
N GLN A 96 -2.08 -20.50 -10.53
CA GLN A 96 -2.77 -20.56 -11.82
C GLN A 96 -2.00 -19.87 -12.93
N VAL A 97 -1.58 -18.62 -12.68
CA VAL A 97 -0.95 -17.77 -13.71
C VAL A 97 0.31 -17.14 -13.14
N ILE A 98 1.34 -17.08 -13.99
CA ILE A 98 2.56 -16.33 -13.75
C ILE A 98 2.63 -15.23 -14.79
N VAL A 99 2.58 -13.98 -14.36
CA VAL A 99 2.75 -12.80 -15.21
C VAL A 99 4.17 -12.27 -15.00
N PRO A 100 5.06 -12.38 -16.00
CA PRO A 100 6.42 -11.89 -15.87
C PRO A 100 6.46 -10.37 -15.81
N LEU A 101 7.20 -9.84 -14.84
CA LEU A 101 7.57 -8.42 -14.78
C LEU A 101 9.05 -8.31 -15.12
N THR A 102 9.40 -7.30 -15.93
CA THR A 102 10.80 -6.95 -16.20
C THR A 102 11.30 -5.86 -15.25
N TYR A 103 10.40 -5.20 -14.52
CA TYR A 103 10.75 -4.16 -13.55
C TYR A 103 11.45 -4.74 -12.32
N VAL A 104 12.63 -4.19 -12.02
CA VAL A 104 13.41 -4.49 -10.82
C VAL A 104 13.44 -3.24 -9.95
N GLY A 105 12.59 -3.19 -8.93
CA GLY A 105 12.51 -2.05 -8.03
C GLY A 105 11.56 -2.26 -6.86
N PHE A 106 11.27 -1.20 -6.12
CA PHE A 106 10.43 -1.26 -4.90
C PHE A 106 8.94 -1.00 -5.17
N CYS A 107 8.58 -0.51 -6.36
CA CYS A 107 7.19 -0.21 -6.67
C CYS A 107 6.34 -1.48 -6.67
N LYS A 108 5.25 -1.44 -5.90
CA LYS A 108 4.23 -2.48 -5.90
C LYS A 108 3.31 -2.30 -7.12
N PHE A 109 2.79 -3.39 -7.67
CA PHE A 109 1.66 -3.31 -8.59
C PHE A 109 0.41 -2.80 -7.85
N CYS A 110 -0.56 -2.25 -8.57
CA CYS A 110 -1.88 -1.95 -8.02
C CYS A 110 -2.99 -2.62 -8.83
N LEU A 111 -4.16 -2.78 -8.20
CA LEU A 111 -5.33 -3.40 -8.82
C LEU A 111 -6.16 -2.33 -9.53
N GLY A 112 -6.49 -2.58 -10.80
CA GLY A 112 -7.55 -1.87 -11.52
C GLY A 112 -8.90 -2.58 -11.39
N PRO A 113 -9.91 -2.23 -12.20
CA PRO A 113 -11.26 -2.74 -12.05
C PRO A 113 -11.39 -4.21 -12.46
N ASP A 114 -10.58 -4.69 -13.41
CA ASP A 114 -10.52 -6.09 -13.88
C ASP A 114 -9.11 -6.45 -14.38
N SER A 115 -8.09 -5.79 -13.83
CA SER A 115 -6.72 -5.78 -14.36
C SER A 115 -5.69 -5.55 -13.28
N ILE A 116 -4.45 -5.91 -13.55
CA ILE A 116 -3.29 -5.52 -12.75
C ILE A 116 -2.54 -4.39 -13.47
N ILE A 117 -2.09 -3.40 -12.71
CA ILE A 117 -1.35 -2.25 -13.22
C ILE A 117 0.08 -2.38 -12.71
N CYS A 118 1.02 -2.51 -13.63
CA CYS A 118 2.38 -2.93 -13.34
C CYS A 118 3.38 -1.83 -13.71
N PRO A 119 4.38 -1.57 -12.84
CA PRO A 119 5.55 -0.81 -13.23
C PRO A 119 6.39 -1.66 -14.20
N GLU A 120 7.02 -1.02 -15.16
CA GLU A 120 7.89 -1.64 -16.16
C GLU A 120 9.25 -0.94 -16.22
N GLU A 121 10.20 -1.54 -16.92
CA GLU A 121 11.47 -0.89 -17.25
C GLU A 121 11.29 0.46 -17.95
N ASN A 122 12.30 1.34 -17.82
CA ASN A 122 12.26 2.71 -18.34
C ASN A 122 11.08 3.54 -17.80
N SER A 123 10.63 3.21 -16.58
CA SER A 123 9.54 3.89 -15.89
C SER A 123 8.22 3.90 -16.67
N ALA A 124 7.99 2.90 -17.52
CA ALA A 124 6.70 2.71 -18.18
C ALA A 124 5.69 2.03 -17.24
N VAL A 125 4.41 2.12 -17.59
CA VAL A 125 3.32 1.44 -16.87
C VAL A 125 2.50 0.62 -17.86
N THR A 126 2.18 -0.62 -17.51
CA THR A 126 1.26 -1.46 -18.26
C THR A 126 0.01 -1.77 -17.46
N ILE A 127 -1.12 -1.86 -18.16
CA ILE A 127 -2.35 -2.46 -17.64
C ILE A 127 -2.44 -3.83 -18.28
N ARG A 128 -2.56 -4.88 -17.45
CA ARG A 128 -2.58 -6.27 -17.92
C ARG A 128 -3.82 -7.00 -17.43
N SER A 129 -4.29 -7.96 -18.23
CA SER A 129 -5.32 -8.90 -17.81
C SER A 129 -4.79 -9.80 -16.69
N LEU A 130 -5.67 -10.49 -15.97
CA LEU A 130 -5.27 -11.54 -15.01
C LEU A 130 -4.63 -12.77 -15.69
N LYS A 131 -4.62 -12.84 -17.02
CA LYS A 131 -3.87 -13.85 -17.78
C LYS A 131 -2.47 -13.37 -18.17
N GLY A 132 -2.16 -12.09 -17.97
CA GLY A 132 -0.87 -11.46 -18.26
C GLY A 132 -0.83 -10.69 -19.57
N ASP A 133 -1.91 -10.69 -20.35
CA ASP A 133 -2.00 -9.97 -21.63
C ASP A 133 -1.91 -8.46 -21.40
N ILE A 134 -1.09 -7.76 -22.18
CA ILE A 134 -1.01 -6.30 -22.12
C ILE A 134 -2.24 -5.71 -22.79
N LEU A 135 -3.05 -4.99 -22.02
CA LEU A 135 -4.25 -4.30 -22.49
C LEU A 135 -3.92 -2.87 -22.92
N GLU A 136 -3.14 -2.16 -22.11
CA GLU A 136 -2.70 -0.79 -22.38
C GLU A 136 -1.27 -0.61 -21.88
N LYS A 137 -0.53 0.31 -22.50
CA LYS A 137 0.82 0.69 -22.09
C LYS A 137 0.98 2.20 -22.19
N ASN A 138 1.48 2.82 -21.13
CA ASN A 138 1.90 4.20 -21.13
C ASN A 138 3.42 4.28 -20.91
N SER A 139 4.11 5.09 -21.71
CA SER A 139 5.54 5.33 -21.62
C SER A 139 5.77 6.83 -21.58
N PHE A 140 6.62 7.28 -20.67
CA PHE A 140 6.86 8.69 -20.45
C PHE A 140 8.09 9.18 -21.21
N ASP A 141 8.14 10.49 -21.44
CA ASP A 141 9.25 11.14 -22.10
C ASP A 141 10.57 10.89 -21.35
N LYS A 142 11.50 10.21 -22.03
CA LYS A 142 12.82 9.84 -21.49
C LYS A 142 13.76 11.04 -21.31
N THR A 143 13.47 12.16 -21.96
CA THR A 143 14.27 13.39 -21.80
C THR A 143 14.03 14.04 -20.43
N LYS A 144 12.87 13.81 -19.83
CA LYS A 144 12.58 14.20 -18.45
C LYS A 144 13.20 13.18 -17.51
N ASN A 145 14.21 13.60 -16.74
CA ASN A 145 14.88 12.76 -15.76
C ASN A 145 13.98 12.50 -14.53
N ASN A 146 12.98 11.63 -14.70
CA ASN A 146 12.02 11.32 -13.63
C ASN A 146 12.55 10.28 -12.63
N GLY A 147 13.61 9.54 -12.98
CA GLY A 147 14.05 8.36 -12.23
C GLY A 147 13.02 7.22 -12.30
N ASN A 148 13.11 6.28 -11.35
CA ASN A 148 12.23 5.10 -11.33
C ASN A 148 10.80 5.43 -10.87
N ILE A 149 9.84 4.56 -11.20
CA ILE A 149 8.52 4.60 -10.54
C ILE A 149 8.70 4.10 -9.10
N MET A 150 8.22 4.86 -8.13
CA MET A 150 8.26 4.51 -6.71
C MET A 150 6.90 4.06 -6.17
N PHE A 151 5.80 4.58 -6.72
CA PHE A 151 4.47 4.20 -6.27
C PHE A 151 3.43 4.27 -7.39
N LEU A 152 2.52 3.31 -7.39
CA LEU A 152 1.35 3.26 -8.26
C LEU A 152 0.07 3.20 -7.42
N LYS A 153 -0.93 3.99 -7.80
CA LYS A 153 -2.26 3.91 -7.20
C LYS A 153 -3.33 4.11 -8.25
N TYR A 154 -4.29 3.18 -8.27
CA TYR A 154 -5.47 3.27 -9.12
C TYR A 154 -6.65 3.80 -8.31
N GLU A 155 -7.46 4.65 -8.94
CA GLU A 155 -8.71 5.16 -8.38
C GLU A 155 -9.76 5.33 -9.47
N ASN A 156 -11.00 4.94 -9.18
CA ASN A 156 -12.15 5.26 -10.00
C ASN A 156 -12.85 6.52 -9.44
N ILE A 157 -12.82 7.62 -10.20
CA ILE A 157 -13.39 8.90 -9.78
C ILE A 157 -14.53 9.25 -10.73
N LEU A 158 -15.77 9.12 -10.24
CA LEU A 158 -16.98 9.39 -11.02
C LEU A 158 -17.01 8.61 -12.35
N SER A 159 -16.78 7.30 -12.29
CA SER A 159 -16.76 6.37 -13.43
C SER A 159 -15.60 6.58 -14.42
N GLU A 160 -14.57 7.33 -14.04
CA GLU A 160 -13.34 7.47 -14.81
C GLU A 160 -12.16 6.86 -14.05
N ASP A 161 -11.36 6.08 -14.78
CA ASP A 161 -10.21 5.35 -14.26
C ASP A 161 -8.94 6.19 -14.30
N PHE A 162 -8.37 6.47 -13.13
CA PHE A 162 -7.12 7.23 -12.99
C PHE A 162 -6.03 6.39 -12.35
N ILE A 163 -4.82 6.58 -12.84
CA ILE A 163 -3.60 5.95 -12.33
C ILE A 163 -2.64 7.07 -11.93
N PHE A 164 -2.39 7.14 -10.62
CA PHE A 164 -1.40 8.02 -10.00
C PHE A 164 -0.05 7.31 -10.04
N ILE A 165 0.94 7.99 -10.58
CA ILE A 165 2.28 7.45 -10.82
C ILE A 165 3.27 8.41 -10.19
N LEU A 166 3.90 7.96 -9.12
CA LEU A 166 4.84 8.76 -8.36
C LEU A 166 6.26 8.29 -8.67
N PHE A 167 7.08 9.22 -9.14
CA PHE A 167 8.44 8.96 -9.58
C PHE A 167 9.47 9.32 -8.51
N GLU A 168 10.65 8.73 -8.61
CA GLU A 168 11.80 8.92 -7.72
C GLU A 168 12.23 10.38 -7.64
N SER A 169 12.10 11.11 -8.75
CA SER A 169 12.28 12.56 -8.81
C SER A 169 11.28 13.35 -7.98
N GLY A 170 10.26 12.78 -7.32
CA GLY A 170 9.24 13.55 -6.63
C GLY A 170 8.16 14.16 -7.54
N THR A 171 8.18 13.81 -8.81
CA THR A 171 7.12 14.15 -9.77
C THR A 171 5.96 13.17 -9.64
N LEU A 172 4.74 13.70 -9.50
CA LEU A 172 3.49 12.94 -9.58
C LEU A 172 2.85 13.18 -10.94
N LYS A 173 2.55 12.10 -11.67
CA LYS A 173 1.76 12.13 -12.90
C LYS A 173 0.42 11.42 -12.68
N VAL A 174 -0.60 11.88 -13.38
CA VAL A 174 -1.91 11.22 -13.44
C VAL A 174 -2.20 10.83 -14.88
N TRP A 175 -2.42 9.53 -15.08
CA TRP A 175 -2.85 8.95 -16.34
C TRP A 175 -4.31 8.56 -16.25
N LYS A 176 -5.14 9.00 -17.21
CA LYS A 176 -6.51 8.51 -17.39
C LYS A 176 -6.53 7.37 -18.40
N ARG A 177 -7.10 6.23 -17.99
CA ARG A 177 -7.22 5.04 -18.86
C ARG A 177 -7.96 5.37 -20.15
N GLY A 178 -7.48 4.83 -21.28
CA GLY A 178 -8.02 5.14 -22.61
C GLY A 178 -7.72 6.57 -23.11
N SER A 179 -6.90 7.33 -22.39
CA SER A 179 -6.46 8.67 -22.78
C SER A 179 -4.95 8.86 -22.53
N ALA A 180 -4.44 10.04 -22.87
CA ALA A 180 -3.07 10.43 -22.57
C ALA A 180 -2.90 10.85 -21.10
N GLU A 181 -1.71 11.32 -20.76
CA GLU A 181 -1.44 11.97 -19.48
C GLU A 181 -2.35 13.17 -19.27
N VAL A 182 -2.93 13.27 -18.06
CA VAL A 182 -3.88 14.31 -17.68
C VAL A 182 -3.19 15.44 -16.94
N SER A 183 -2.24 15.11 -16.06
CA SER A 183 -1.58 16.10 -15.21
C SER A 183 -0.20 15.63 -14.75
N GLU A 184 0.70 16.59 -14.53
CA GLU A 184 2.06 16.39 -14.02
C GLU A 184 2.37 17.51 -13.02
N LEU A 185 2.94 17.15 -11.86
CA LEU A 185 3.40 18.11 -10.87
C LEU A 185 4.59 17.57 -10.07
N LYS A 186 5.67 18.34 -10.03
CA LYS A 186 6.82 18.13 -9.14
C LYS A 186 6.45 18.63 -7.74
N LEU A 187 6.42 17.73 -6.76
CA LEU A 187 5.98 18.00 -5.39
C LEU A 187 7.13 18.10 -4.37
N THR A 188 8.28 17.48 -4.67
CA THR A 188 9.41 17.37 -3.73
C THR A 188 10.72 17.03 -4.43
N ASP A 189 11.83 17.36 -3.79
CA ASP A 189 13.17 16.91 -4.16
C ASP A 189 13.63 15.66 -3.38
N ASP A 190 13.01 15.38 -2.23
CA ASP A 190 13.18 14.11 -1.53
C ASP A 190 12.54 12.95 -2.32
N CYS A 191 13.14 11.77 -2.24
CA CYS A 191 12.62 10.57 -2.91
C CYS A 191 11.30 10.12 -2.24
N PRO A 192 10.16 10.13 -2.96
CA PRO A 192 8.89 9.71 -2.39
C PRO A 192 8.77 8.20 -2.33
N MET A 193 8.30 7.67 -1.20
CA MET A 193 8.20 6.22 -0.94
C MET A 193 6.76 5.74 -0.75
N ALA A 194 5.84 6.65 -0.47
CA ALA A 194 4.46 6.32 -0.14
C ALA A 194 3.50 7.35 -0.71
N LEU A 195 2.34 6.88 -1.16
CA LEU A 195 1.24 7.74 -1.57
C LEU A 195 -0.10 7.09 -1.16
N ASP A 196 -1.02 7.92 -0.69
CA ASP A 196 -2.43 7.55 -0.65
C ASP A 196 -3.32 8.72 -1.04
N PHE A 197 -4.51 8.40 -1.53
CA PHE A 197 -5.49 9.35 -2.07
C PHE A 197 -6.87 8.97 -1.52
N ASP A 198 -7.67 9.97 -1.17
CA ASP A 198 -8.94 9.79 -0.48
C ASP A 198 -10.11 9.37 -1.39
N GLY A 199 -9.83 9.12 -2.67
CA GLY A 199 -10.82 8.79 -3.69
C GLY A 199 -11.74 9.96 -4.07
N GLN A 200 -11.43 11.18 -3.65
CA GLN A 200 -12.21 12.38 -3.98
C GLN A 200 -11.35 13.47 -4.61
N SER A 201 -10.43 14.04 -3.84
CA SER A 201 -9.67 15.20 -4.30
C SER A 201 -8.33 15.37 -3.62
N ARG A 202 -8.04 14.62 -2.57
CA ARG A 202 -6.92 14.91 -1.67
C ARG A 202 -6.07 13.67 -1.43
N GLY A 203 -4.76 13.84 -1.48
CA GLY A 203 -3.82 12.79 -1.14
C GLY A 203 -2.65 13.27 -0.32
N ILE A 204 -1.90 12.30 0.20
CA ILE A 204 -0.72 12.49 1.03
C ILE A 204 0.42 11.66 0.45
N ILE A 205 1.60 12.24 0.40
CA ILE A 205 2.86 11.61 0.02
C ILE A 205 3.78 11.54 1.23
N GLY A 206 4.37 10.37 1.44
CA GLY A 206 5.50 10.15 2.34
C GLY A 206 6.81 10.10 1.56
N THR A 207 7.86 10.72 2.12
CA THR A 207 9.17 10.84 1.47
C THR A 207 10.28 10.22 2.32
N SER A 208 11.46 10.03 1.73
CA SER A 208 12.69 9.71 2.45
C SER A 208 13.15 10.82 3.39
N GLY A 209 12.68 12.06 3.17
CA GLY A 209 13.00 13.23 3.98
C GLY A 209 12.15 13.36 5.24
N SER A 210 12.11 14.58 5.79
CA SER A 210 11.42 14.88 7.05
C SER A 210 10.03 15.48 6.85
N ASN A 211 9.42 15.32 5.67
CA ASN A 211 8.14 15.94 5.34
C ASN A 211 7.13 14.94 4.77
N LEU A 212 5.88 15.10 5.20
CA LEU A 212 4.69 14.62 4.50
C LEU A 212 4.18 15.74 3.59
N ILE A 213 3.74 15.40 2.39
CA ILE A 213 3.27 16.39 1.41
C ILE A 213 1.83 16.09 1.05
N GLU A 214 0.97 17.08 1.23
CA GLU A 214 -0.39 17.05 0.74
C GLU A 214 -0.43 17.45 -0.74
N PHE A 215 -1.29 16.81 -1.51
CA PHE A 215 -1.61 17.23 -2.86
C PHE A 215 -3.12 17.15 -3.10
N TYR A 216 -3.58 17.83 -4.15
CA TYR A 216 -4.95 17.75 -4.62
C TYR A 216 -5.02 17.35 -6.09
N PHE A 217 -6.06 16.61 -6.44
CA PHE A 217 -6.47 16.35 -7.81
C PHE A 217 -7.86 16.97 -8.04
N ILE A 218 -7.88 18.10 -8.74
CA ILE A 218 -9.04 19.00 -8.87
C ILE A 218 -9.68 18.78 -10.24
N ASP A 219 -11.01 18.68 -10.25
CA ASP A 219 -11.85 18.58 -11.45
C ASP A 219 -11.40 17.49 -12.43
N LYS A 220 -10.81 16.41 -11.90
CA LYS A 220 -10.27 15.28 -12.68
C LYS A 220 -9.21 15.68 -13.72
N ALA A 221 -8.57 16.84 -13.54
CA ALA A 221 -7.70 17.42 -14.57
C ALA A 221 -6.38 17.97 -14.01
N LYS A 222 -6.39 18.55 -12.81
CA LYS A 222 -5.27 19.35 -12.33
C LYS A 222 -4.73 18.85 -11.00
N LEU A 223 -3.44 18.51 -10.99
CA LEU A 223 -2.68 18.38 -9.76
C LEU A 223 -2.32 19.75 -9.18
N SER A 224 -2.39 19.87 -7.86
CA SER A 224 -1.87 21.03 -7.13
C SER A 224 -1.22 20.61 -5.81
N ALA A 225 -0.21 21.36 -5.39
CA ALA A 225 0.46 21.13 -4.12
C ALA A 225 -0.40 21.70 -2.98
N GLY A 226 -0.49 20.94 -1.88
CA GLY A 226 -1.05 21.38 -0.62
C GLY A 226 0.05 21.75 0.37
N LYS A 227 -0.21 21.50 1.66
CA LYS A 227 0.74 21.76 2.74
C LYS A 227 1.87 20.73 2.77
N SER A 228 3.06 21.18 3.17
CA SER A 228 4.14 20.32 3.65
C SER A 228 4.12 20.29 5.18
N VAL A 229 4.19 19.09 5.76
CA VAL A 229 4.06 18.86 7.20
C VAL A 229 5.32 18.17 7.69
N PRO A 230 6.09 18.81 8.59
CA PRO A 230 7.29 18.20 9.13
C PRO A 230 6.92 17.01 10.02
N ILE A 231 7.72 15.96 9.94
CA ILE A 231 7.67 14.81 10.82
C ILE A 231 8.96 14.71 11.63
N THR A 232 8.84 14.21 12.86
CA THR A 232 10.01 13.90 13.68
C THR A 232 10.74 12.72 13.05
N ASN A 233 12.03 12.88 12.77
CA ASN A 233 12.90 11.92 12.06
C ASN A 233 12.53 11.73 10.57
N PRO A 234 13.54 11.69 9.66
CA PRO A 234 13.30 11.40 8.26
C PRO A 234 12.78 9.98 8.00
N GLY A 235 12.07 9.81 6.89
CA GLY A 235 11.74 8.51 6.32
C GLY A 235 10.33 8.03 6.64
N VAL A 236 9.48 8.06 5.61
CA VAL A 236 8.14 7.46 5.59
C VAL A 236 8.12 6.35 4.56
N SER A 237 7.80 5.13 4.95
CA SER A 237 7.73 3.96 4.07
C SER A 237 6.33 3.69 3.53
N CYS A 238 5.29 4.05 4.29
CA CYS A 238 3.91 3.84 3.90
C CYS A 238 2.99 4.90 4.50
N VAL A 239 1.92 5.24 3.77
CA VAL A 239 0.86 6.15 4.21
C VAL A 239 -0.47 5.50 3.88
N LYS A 240 -1.44 5.58 4.80
CA LYS A 240 -2.83 5.20 4.53
C LYS A 240 -3.83 6.19 5.12
N ILE A 241 -4.80 6.59 4.31
CA ILE A 241 -5.96 7.36 4.70
C ILE A 241 -7.03 6.38 5.20
N ARG A 242 -7.61 6.67 6.36
CA ARG A 242 -8.71 5.85 6.89
C ARG A 242 -9.94 5.98 5.97
N PRO A 243 -10.78 4.94 5.78
CA PRO A 243 -11.92 5.01 4.85
C PRO A 243 -12.92 6.15 5.13
N ASP A 244 -13.02 6.63 6.37
CA ASP A 244 -13.88 7.77 6.74
C ASP A 244 -13.25 9.15 6.45
N LYS A 245 -12.01 9.17 5.95
CA LYS A 245 -11.24 10.35 5.53
C LYS A 245 -10.95 11.35 6.65
N ARG A 246 -11.11 10.94 7.91
CA ARG A 246 -10.90 11.84 9.07
C ARG A 246 -9.46 11.87 9.54
N ILE A 247 -8.76 10.75 9.41
CA ILE A 247 -7.36 10.59 9.82
C ILE A 247 -6.58 9.84 8.75
N PHE A 248 -5.26 9.95 8.83
CA PHE A 248 -4.34 9.09 8.10
C PHE A 248 -3.18 8.70 9.02
N ILE A 249 -2.46 7.67 8.60
CA ILE A 249 -1.32 7.13 9.31
C ILE A 249 -0.10 7.11 8.40
N ALA A 250 1.05 7.48 8.96
CA ALA A 250 2.35 7.32 8.35
C ALA A 250 3.13 6.24 9.12
N GLY A 251 3.55 5.19 8.42
CA GLY A 251 4.55 4.24 8.91
C GLY A 251 5.94 4.74 8.56
N CYS A 252 6.82 4.79 9.55
CA CYS A 252 8.12 5.44 9.43
C CYS A 252 9.28 4.46 9.60
N TRP A 253 10.45 4.88 9.09
CA TRP A 253 11.69 4.10 9.16
C TRP A 253 12.20 3.95 10.60
N ASP A 254 11.86 4.88 11.49
CA ASP A 254 12.18 4.80 12.92
C ASP A 254 11.28 3.85 13.72
N GLY A 255 10.46 3.04 13.05
CA GLY A 255 9.57 2.06 13.66
C GLY A 255 8.33 2.66 14.33
N ARG A 256 8.11 3.97 14.20
CA ARG A 256 6.92 4.60 14.76
C ARG A 256 5.78 4.70 13.75
N LEU A 257 4.58 4.55 14.26
CA LEU A 257 3.34 4.87 13.56
C LEU A 257 2.87 6.25 14.00
N ARG A 258 2.69 7.18 13.06
CA ARG A 258 2.24 8.54 13.35
C ARG A 258 0.85 8.76 12.78
N PHE A 259 -0.12 9.07 13.65
CA PHE A 259 -1.49 9.36 13.27
C PHE A 259 -1.69 10.86 13.12
N PHE A 260 -2.35 11.27 12.06
CA PHE A 260 -2.60 12.67 11.76
C PHE A 260 -4.09 12.90 11.48
N SER A 261 -4.57 14.08 11.86
CA SER A 261 -5.86 14.57 11.40
C SER A 261 -5.78 14.86 9.91
N MET A 262 -6.68 14.32 9.09
CA MET A 262 -6.76 14.74 7.69
C MET A 262 -7.10 16.24 7.64
N LYS A 263 -8.16 16.69 8.30
CA LYS A 263 -8.60 18.11 8.21
C LYS A 263 -7.51 19.13 8.51
N THR A 264 -6.69 18.90 9.54
CA THR A 264 -5.73 19.90 10.03
C THR A 264 -4.27 19.55 9.78
N LEU A 265 -3.99 18.30 9.40
CA LEU A 265 -2.64 17.70 9.32
C LEU A 265 -1.86 17.73 10.64
N LYS A 266 -2.54 17.94 11.77
CA LYS A 266 -1.91 17.87 13.09
C LYS A 266 -1.68 16.42 13.50
N LEU A 267 -0.52 16.18 14.11
CA LEU A 267 -0.18 14.91 14.76
C LEU A 267 -1.14 14.67 15.95
N LEU A 268 -1.76 13.50 15.98
CA LEU A 268 -2.73 13.08 16.98
C LEU A 268 -2.17 12.05 17.96
N ALA A 269 -1.38 11.11 17.46
CA ALA A 269 -0.75 10.07 18.26
C ALA A 269 0.53 9.55 17.60
N VAL A 270 1.43 9.03 18.42
CA VAL A 270 2.65 8.32 18.02
C VAL A 270 2.67 6.99 18.75
N LEU A 271 2.77 5.89 18.00
CA LEU A 271 2.88 4.54 18.56
C LEU A 271 4.28 4.00 18.29
N ASP A 272 4.88 3.36 19.29
CA ASP A 272 6.30 3.01 19.36
C ASP A 272 6.54 1.51 19.62
N GLN A 273 5.59 0.66 19.25
CA GLN A 273 5.65 -0.79 19.52
C GLN A 273 6.58 -1.57 18.59
N HIS A 274 6.92 -1.01 17.43
CA HIS A 274 7.87 -1.61 16.51
C HIS A 274 9.28 -1.10 16.76
N GLN A 275 10.25 -2.01 16.67
CA GLN A 275 11.67 -1.72 16.94
C GLN A 275 12.48 -1.48 15.65
N SER A 276 11.83 -1.57 14.50
CA SER A 276 12.44 -1.37 13.18
C SER A 276 11.41 -0.81 12.23
N CYS A 277 11.84 -0.43 11.03
CA CYS A 277 11.06 0.20 9.98
C CYS A 277 9.68 -0.46 9.80
N ILE A 278 8.62 0.35 9.86
CA ILE A 278 7.28 -0.07 9.44
C ILE A 278 7.33 -0.25 7.92
N GLN A 279 6.79 -1.32 7.38
CA GLN A 279 6.83 -1.59 5.93
C GLN A 279 5.46 -1.47 5.27
N ASP A 280 4.40 -1.80 6.01
CA ASP A 280 3.05 -1.63 5.50
C ASP A 280 2.07 -1.33 6.64
N VAL A 281 1.02 -0.61 6.27
CA VAL A 281 -0.11 -0.30 7.13
C VAL A 281 -1.36 -0.40 6.28
N VAL A 282 -2.44 -0.94 6.85
CA VAL A 282 -3.75 -1.03 6.21
C VAL A 282 -4.87 -0.76 7.21
N PHE A 283 -5.94 -0.15 6.73
CA PHE A 283 -7.22 -0.08 7.45
C PHE A 283 -8.19 -1.12 6.89
N SER A 284 -9.04 -1.68 7.74
CA SER A 284 -10.19 -2.46 7.27
C SER A 284 -11.19 -1.54 6.56
N ILE A 285 -11.65 -1.96 5.38
CA ILE A 285 -12.71 -1.26 4.63
C ILE A 285 -14.11 -1.58 5.16
N SER A 286 -14.24 -2.70 5.87
CA SER A 286 -15.45 -3.19 6.52
C SER A 286 -15.19 -3.39 8.02
N PRO A 287 -16.24 -3.33 8.86
CA PRO A 287 -16.09 -3.60 10.30
C PRO A 287 -15.57 -5.02 10.57
N VAL A 288 -14.66 -5.14 11.54
CA VAL A 288 -14.15 -6.42 12.05
C VAL A 288 -14.98 -6.80 13.27
N THR A 289 -15.87 -7.77 13.07
CA THR A 289 -16.90 -8.14 14.05
C THR A 289 -16.28 -8.80 15.28
N SER A 290 -15.30 -9.69 15.11
CA SER A 290 -14.66 -10.37 16.24
C SER A 290 -13.95 -9.43 17.21
N LEU A 291 -13.44 -8.31 16.70
CA LEU A 291 -12.74 -7.29 17.49
C LEU A 291 -13.62 -6.07 17.81
N LYS A 292 -14.90 -6.08 17.40
CA LYS A 292 -15.84 -4.96 17.55
C LYS A 292 -15.24 -3.62 17.09
N CYS A 293 -14.51 -3.65 15.99
CA CYS A 293 -13.75 -2.50 15.49
C CYS A 293 -14.29 -2.07 14.12
N LYS A 294 -14.59 -0.79 13.97
CA LYS A 294 -15.14 -0.28 12.70
C LYS A 294 -14.04 -0.13 11.65
N TYR A 295 -12.89 0.40 12.05
CA TYR A 295 -11.72 0.61 11.20
C TYR A 295 -10.46 0.03 11.84
N LEU A 296 -10.29 -1.29 11.75
CA LEU A 296 -9.10 -1.96 12.28
C LEU A 296 -7.88 -1.47 11.52
N CYS A 297 -6.91 -0.90 12.23
CA CYS A 297 -5.60 -0.57 11.68
C CYS A 297 -4.63 -1.73 11.96
N VAL A 298 -3.96 -2.21 10.92
CA VAL A 298 -2.96 -3.27 11.03
C VAL A 298 -1.66 -2.79 10.42
N ALA A 299 -0.57 -2.92 11.17
CA ALA A 299 0.77 -2.50 10.76
C ALA A 299 1.75 -3.67 10.86
N GLY A 300 2.70 -3.73 9.94
CA GLY A 300 3.78 -4.71 9.96
C GLY A 300 5.11 -4.07 9.59
N GLY A 301 6.18 -4.59 10.16
CA GLY A 301 7.51 -4.02 10.00
C GLY A 301 8.61 -5.06 9.85
N GLN A 302 9.83 -4.53 9.71
CA GLN A 302 11.06 -5.32 9.64
C GLN A 302 11.42 -6.02 10.96
N ASP A 303 10.76 -5.64 12.05
CA ASP A 303 10.89 -6.32 13.34
C ASP A 303 10.05 -7.61 13.45
N LYS A 304 9.44 -8.04 12.33
CA LYS A 304 8.72 -9.33 12.17
C LYS A 304 7.42 -9.40 12.97
N LYS A 305 6.92 -8.26 13.45
CA LYS A 305 5.67 -8.16 14.21
C LYS A 305 4.54 -7.62 13.34
N ILE A 306 3.32 -8.03 13.68
CA ILE A 306 2.09 -7.36 13.24
C ILE A 306 1.41 -6.77 14.46
N THR A 307 1.05 -5.50 14.43
CA THR A 307 0.30 -4.83 15.50
C THR A 307 -1.09 -4.42 15.01
N LEU A 308 -2.09 -4.62 15.86
CA LEU A 308 -3.50 -4.37 15.59
C LEU A 308 -4.00 -3.25 16.49
N TRP A 309 -4.71 -2.29 15.92
CA TRP A 309 -5.08 -1.05 16.61
C TRP A 309 -6.54 -0.69 16.31
N ASN A 310 -7.25 -0.29 17.36
CA ASN A 310 -8.50 0.44 17.25
C ASN A 310 -8.32 1.82 17.88
N LEU A 311 -8.18 2.84 17.04
CA LEU A 311 -7.95 4.22 17.48
C LEU A 311 -8.89 5.18 16.77
N PHE A 312 -9.40 6.14 17.53
CA PHE A 312 -10.28 7.20 17.04
C PHE A 312 -11.57 6.66 16.37
N ASP A 313 -12.08 5.52 16.83
CA ASP A 313 -13.41 4.98 16.47
C ASP A 313 -14.54 5.90 16.97
#